data_AF-A0A9P6YKR0-F1
#
_entry.id   AF-A0A9P6YKR0-F1
#
_cell.length_a   1.000
_cell.length_b   1.000
_cell.length_c   1.000
_cell.angle_alpha   90.00
_cell.angle_beta   90.00
_cell.angle_gamma   90.00
#
_symmetry.space_group_name_H-M   'P 1'
#
loop_
_entity.id
_entity.type
_entity.pdbx_description
1 polymer ?
#
loop_
_entity_poly.entity_id
_entity_poly.type
_entity_poly.pdbx_seq_one_letter_code
_entity_poly.pdbx_strand_id
1 'polypeptide(L)'
;MHGALPFAGQLALELGARGQDVQFDYLHATRYRGETTGGDLVWKHKPATSLFGRRVLLIDDILDEGYTLQGVRTWCLEQGATDVRIAAMTVKKHDRALPDVVADYAGIELPDRYVFGFGMDVNETLRCVPAIYAMKE
;
A
#
# COMPACT_ATOMS: atom_id res chain seq x y z
N MET A 1 2.09 0.62 -8.32
CA MET A 1 1.88 -0.50 -7.41
C MET A 1 1.12 -1.64 -8.09
N HIS A 2 1.79 -2.72 -8.48
CA HIS A 2 1.10 -3.90 -9.03
C HIS A 2 0.56 -4.84 -7.93
N GLY A 3 1.20 -4.80 -6.76
CA GLY A 3 0.88 -5.63 -5.60
C GLY A 3 -0.56 -5.51 -5.14
N ALA A 4 -1.01 -4.31 -4.81
CA ALA A 4 -2.34 -4.08 -4.25
C ALA A 4 -3.51 -4.31 -5.22
N LEU A 5 -3.27 -4.58 -6.51
CA LEU A 5 -4.34 -4.64 -7.52
C LEU A 5 -5.46 -5.64 -7.18
N PRO A 6 -5.18 -6.89 -6.76
CA PRO A 6 -6.24 -7.84 -6.40
C PRO A 6 -7.04 -7.38 -5.18
N PHE A 7 -6.35 -6.87 -4.15
CA PHE A 7 -7.00 -6.37 -2.93
C PHE A 7 -7.86 -5.13 -3.22
N ALA A 8 -7.33 -4.15 -3.93
CA ALA A 8 -8.06 -2.94 -4.32
C ALA A 8 -9.29 -3.27 -5.17
N GLY A 9 -9.18 -4.22 -6.09
CA GLY A 9 -10.31 -4.69 -6.91
C GLY A 9 -11.41 -5.32 -6.07
N GLN A 10 -11.06 -6.24 -5.15
CA GLN A 10 -12.05 -6.85 -4.25
C GLN A 10 -12.68 -5.83 -3.31
N LEU A 11 -11.86 -4.98 -2.67
CA LEU A 11 -12.34 -3.95 -1.77
C LEU A 11 -13.33 -3.03 -2.47
N ALA A 12 -13.07 -2.63 -3.72
CA ALA A 12 -13.96 -1.72 -4.39
C ALA A 12 -15.30 -2.35 -4.81
N LEU A 13 -15.31 -3.63 -5.20
CA LEU A 13 -16.57 -4.35 -5.42
C LEU A 13 -17.39 -4.44 -4.13
N GLU A 14 -16.72 -4.68 -3.00
CA GLU A 14 -17.34 -4.71 -1.67
C GLU A 14 -17.89 -3.34 -1.25
N LEU A 15 -17.19 -2.24 -1.54
CA LEU A 15 -17.67 -0.87 -1.30
C LEU A 15 -18.89 -0.55 -2.18
N GLY A 16 -18.85 -0.91 -3.47
CA GLY A 16 -19.96 -0.75 -4.40
C GLY A 16 -21.20 -1.52 -3.98
N ALA A 17 -21.04 -2.76 -3.49
CA ALA A 17 -22.14 -3.55 -2.94
C ALA A 17 -22.80 -2.90 -1.70
N ARG A 18 -22.08 -2.02 -0.99
CA ARG A 18 -22.59 -1.21 0.13
C ARG A 18 -23.13 0.16 -0.30
N GLY A 19 -23.23 0.42 -1.60
CA GLY A 19 -23.71 1.68 -2.15
C GLY A 19 -22.70 2.84 -2.06
N GLN A 20 -21.41 2.54 -1.88
CA GLN A 20 -20.36 3.56 -1.89
C GLN A 20 -19.75 3.67 -3.28
N ASP A 21 -19.80 4.87 -3.85
CA ASP A 21 -19.13 5.21 -5.10
C ASP A 21 -17.78 5.87 -4.77
N VAL A 22 -16.71 5.38 -5.40
CA VAL A 22 -15.34 5.83 -5.15
C VAL A 22 -14.61 6.07 -6.46
N GLN A 23 -13.82 7.14 -6.50
CA GLN A 23 -12.94 7.41 -7.63
C GLN A 23 -11.64 6.63 -7.47
N PHE A 24 -11.24 5.94 -8.54
CA PHE A 24 -9.98 5.22 -8.59
C PHE A 24 -8.89 6.07 -9.23
N ASP A 25 -7.68 5.90 -8.69
CA ASP A 25 -6.46 6.31 -9.35
C ASP A 25 -5.34 5.32 -8.96
N TYR A 26 -4.21 5.44 -9.62
CA TYR A 26 -3.05 4.61 -9.39
C TYR A 26 -1.84 5.47 -9.10
N LEU A 27 -0.98 4.97 -8.21
CA LEU A 27 0.34 5.54 -8.01
C LEU A 27 1.41 4.45 -7.96
N HIS A 28 2.62 4.84 -8.31
CA HIS A 28 3.79 3.99 -8.24
C HIS A 28 4.97 4.83 -7.78
N ALA A 29 5.35 4.64 -6.52
CA ALA A 29 6.52 5.25 -5.93
C ALA A 29 7.43 4.18 -5.33
N THR A 30 8.73 4.45 -5.34
CA THR A 30 9.77 3.68 -4.68
C THR A 30 10.63 4.64 -3.85
N ARG A 31 11.48 4.14 -2.95
CA ARG A 31 12.44 4.98 -2.22
C ARG A 31 13.87 4.72 -2.66
N TYR A 32 14.69 5.77 -2.66
CA TYR A 32 16.13 5.62 -2.81
C TYR A 32 16.71 4.98 -1.54
N ARG A 33 17.48 3.90 -1.69
CA ARG A 33 18.11 3.17 -0.58
C ARG A 33 19.53 3.66 -0.26
N GLY A 34 19.99 4.74 -0.91
CA GLY A 34 21.31 5.31 -0.70
C GLY A 34 21.33 6.29 0.47
N GLU A 35 22.01 5.86 1.53
CA GLU A 35 22.36 6.57 2.76
C GLU A 35 21.24 6.80 3.80
N THR A 36 21.64 6.56 5.04
CA THR A 36 20.90 6.58 6.29
C THR A 36 19.98 7.79 6.42
N THR A 37 18.71 7.51 6.75
CA THR A 37 17.56 8.42 6.94
C THR A 37 16.87 8.92 5.67
N GLY A 38 15.60 8.55 5.51
CA GLY A 38 14.60 9.48 4.97
C GLY A 38 14.65 9.87 3.48
N GLY A 39 15.25 9.10 2.57
CA GLY A 39 15.34 9.48 1.15
C GLY A 39 14.01 9.75 0.41
N ASP A 40 13.99 10.72 -0.51
CA ASP A 40 12.81 11.16 -1.26
C ASP A 40 12.08 10.04 -2.02
N LEU A 41 10.77 10.25 -2.25
CA LEU A 41 10.00 9.38 -3.14
C LEU A 41 10.48 9.50 -4.59
N VAL A 42 10.84 8.37 -5.18
CA VAL A 42 11.07 8.24 -6.62
C VAL A 42 9.77 7.80 -7.27
N TRP A 43 9.14 8.69 -8.02
CA TRP A 43 7.87 8.44 -8.69
C TRP A 43 8.10 7.79 -10.06
N LYS A 44 7.50 6.61 -10.28
CA LYS A 44 7.31 6.03 -11.61
C LYS A 44 5.99 6.46 -12.22
N HIS A 45 4.98 6.70 -11.39
CA HIS A 45 3.68 7.24 -11.80
C HIS A 45 3.03 7.99 -10.64
N LYS A 46 2.61 9.22 -10.89
CA LYS A 46 1.81 10.04 -9.96
C LYS A 46 0.34 9.92 -10.33
N PRO A 47 -0.58 9.96 -9.35
CA PRO A 47 -2.01 9.97 -9.65
C PRO A 47 -2.36 11.20 -10.50
N ALA A 48 -3.29 11.03 -11.44
CA ALA A 48 -3.74 12.11 -12.32
C ALA A 48 -4.87 12.95 -11.69
N THR A 49 -5.58 12.37 -10.74
CA THR A 49 -6.71 12.97 -10.04
C THR A 49 -6.21 13.99 -9.01
N SER A 50 -6.80 15.18 -9.03
CA SER A 50 -6.55 16.18 -7.99
C SER A 50 -6.99 15.67 -6.62
N LEU A 51 -6.09 15.75 -5.63
CA LEU A 51 -6.35 15.34 -4.25
C LEU A 51 -6.90 16.48 -3.38
N PHE A 52 -6.90 17.72 -3.89
CA PHE A 52 -7.29 18.90 -3.12
C PHE A 52 -8.74 18.80 -2.62
N GLY A 53 -8.93 18.97 -1.31
CA GLY A 53 -10.24 18.92 -0.66
C GLY A 53 -10.82 17.51 -0.52
N ARG A 54 -10.07 16.45 -0.84
CA ARG A 54 -10.57 15.08 -0.87
C ARG A 54 -10.05 14.24 0.30
N ARG A 55 -10.86 13.26 0.68
CA ARG A 55 -10.42 12.14 1.51
C ARG A 55 -9.80 11.08 0.62
N VAL A 56 -8.62 10.59 0.98
CA VAL A 56 -7.85 9.62 0.21
C VAL A 56 -7.67 8.35 1.03
N LEU A 57 -8.00 7.22 0.42
CA LEU A 57 -7.66 5.90 0.95
C LEU A 57 -6.52 5.32 0.12
N LEU A 58 -5.34 5.22 0.71
CA LEU A 58 -4.21 4.50 0.14
C LEU A 58 -4.44 3.00 0.36
N ILE A 59 -4.31 2.21 -0.70
CA ILE A 59 -4.49 0.76 -0.65
C ILE A 59 -3.17 0.11 -1.02
N ASP A 60 -2.65 -0.78 -0.17
CA ASP A 60 -1.42 -1.54 -0.41
C ASP A 60 -1.61 -3.04 -0.15
N ASP A 61 -0.79 -3.89 -0.76
CA ASP A 61 -0.81 -5.33 -0.48
C ASP A 61 -0.11 -5.67 0.84
N ILE A 62 0.98 -4.98 1.17
CA ILE A 62 1.76 -5.26 2.37
C ILE A 62 2.33 -4.00 3.03
N LEU A 63 2.06 -3.85 4.32
CA LEU A 63 2.77 -2.93 5.21
C LEU A 63 3.92 -3.69 5.89
N ASP A 64 5.14 -3.46 5.40
CA ASP A 64 6.40 -3.98 5.94
C ASP A 64 7.00 -2.91 6.89
N GLU A 65 8.10 -2.25 6.50
CA GLU A 65 8.69 -1.16 7.29
C GLU A 65 7.91 0.17 7.24
N GLY A 66 7.08 0.38 6.21
CA GLY A 66 6.19 1.54 6.09
C GLY A 66 6.78 2.81 5.47
N TYR A 67 8.08 2.86 5.15
CA TYR A 67 8.73 4.08 4.62
C TYR A 67 8.10 4.63 3.34
N THR A 68 7.77 3.77 2.37
CA THR A 68 7.15 4.22 1.11
C THR A 68 5.75 4.77 1.36
N LEU A 69 4.94 4.05 2.14
CA LEU A 69 3.57 4.47 2.48
C LEU A 69 3.56 5.78 3.27
N GLN A 70 4.50 5.99 4.20
CA GLN A 70 4.65 7.26 4.91
C GLN A 70 4.89 8.41 3.95
N GLY A 71 5.85 8.26 3.04
CA GLY A 71 6.18 9.29 2.06
C GLY A 71 4.98 9.60 1.17
N VAL A 72 4.26 8.57 0.72
CA VAL A 72 3.07 8.77 -0.13
C VAL A 72 1.95 9.45 0.64
N ARG A 73 1.73 9.08 1.90
CA ARG A 73 0.75 9.73 2.78
C ARG A 73 1.07 11.21 2.99
N THR A 74 2.32 11.54 3.32
CA THR A 74 2.77 12.93 3.47
C THR A 74 2.55 13.71 2.18
N TRP A 75 2.97 13.14 1.05
CA TRP A 75 2.76 13.77 -0.26
C TRP A 75 1.28 14.03 -0.56
N CYS A 76 0.38 13.08 -0.27
CA CYS A 76 -1.07 13.27 -0.47
C CYS A 76 -1.60 14.45 0.35
N LEU A 77 -1.16 14.60 1.60
CA LEU A 77 -1.53 15.75 2.45
C LEU A 77 -1.00 17.07 1.87
N GLU A 78 0.24 17.09 1.37
CA GLU A 78 0.83 18.26 0.71
C GLU A 78 0.09 18.64 -0.58
N GLN A 79 -0.54 17.67 -1.28
CA GLN A 79 -1.42 17.95 -2.42
C GLN A 79 -2.82 18.46 -2.02
N GLY A 80 -3.06 18.68 -0.73
CA GLY A 80 -4.30 19.24 -0.21
C GLY A 80 -5.39 18.21 0.12
N ALA A 81 -5.06 16.93 0.26
CA ALA A 81 -5.99 15.96 0.81
C ALA A 81 -6.38 16.33 2.26
N THR A 82 -7.66 16.16 2.60
CA THR A 82 -8.21 16.54 3.92
C THR A 82 -8.10 15.43 4.96
N ASP A 83 -7.99 14.18 4.51
CA ASP A 83 -7.84 12.98 5.33
C ASP A 83 -7.13 11.93 4.46
N VAL A 84 -6.07 11.30 4.97
CA VAL A 84 -5.34 10.25 4.26
C VAL A 84 -5.23 9.03 5.16
N ARG A 85 -5.94 7.96 4.76
CA ARG A 85 -6.03 6.69 5.46
C ARG A 85 -5.31 5.59 4.69
N ILE A 86 -4.84 4.57 5.39
CA ILE A 86 -4.14 3.42 4.82
C ILE A 86 -4.96 2.15 5.06
N ALA A 87 -5.29 1.45 3.97
CA ALA A 87 -5.75 0.07 4.00
C ALA A 87 -4.63 -0.85 3.47
N ALA A 88 -4.15 -1.74 4.33
CA ALA A 88 -3.16 -2.74 3.94
C ALA A 88 -3.77 -4.13 4.07
N MET A 89 -3.69 -4.92 3.00
CA MET A 89 -4.18 -6.30 3.06
C MET A 89 -3.41 -7.10 4.12
N THR A 90 -2.09 -6.91 4.17
CA THR A 90 -1.22 -7.60 5.12
C THR A 90 -0.31 -6.64 5.86
N VAL A 91 0.04 -6.99 7.10
CA VAL A 91 0.96 -6.22 7.94
C VAL A 91 2.00 -7.18 8.51
N LYS A 92 3.29 -6.91 8.33
CA LYS A 92 4.35 -7.74 8.93
C LYS A 92 4.58 -7.36 10.38
N LYS A 93 4.73 -8.38 11.22
CA LYS A 93 5.11 -8.23 12.62
C LYS A 93 6.64 -8.32 12.77
N HIS A 94 7.29 -7.17 12.96
CA HIS A 94 8.71 -7.07 13.27
C HIS A 94 9.08 -5.70 13.87
N ASP A 95 10.24 -5.60 14.51
CA ASP A 95 10.69 -4.39 15.21
C ASP A 95 11.29 -3.31 14.28
N ARG A 96 11.29 -3.53 12.96
CA ARG A 96 11.81 -2.59 11.95
C ARG A 96 10.75 -1.62 11.41
N ALA A 97 9.50 -1.74 11.87
CA ALA A 97 8.41 -0.88 11.41
C ALA A 97 8.61 0.55 11.89
N LEU A 98 8.27 1.54 11.05
CA LEU A 98 8.20 2.93 11.48
C LEU A 98 7.09 3.10 12.54
N PRO A 99 7.39 3.69 13.71
CA PRO A 99 6.42 3.80 14.81
C PRO A 99 5.12 4.53 14.43
N ASP A 100 5.21 5.52 13.54
CA ASP A 100 4.09 6.40 13.19
C ASP A 100 3.31 5.93 11.94
N VAL A 101 3.66 4.78 11.36
CA VAL A 101 3.01 4.26 10.15
C VAL A 101 2.22 3.03 10.50
N VAL A 102 0.92 3.23 10.70
CA VAL A 102 -0.04 2.16 10.95
C VAL A 102 -1.08 2.13 9.83
N ALA A 103 -1.52 0.93 9.47
CA ALA A 103 -2.69 0.78 8.63
C ALA A 103 -3.94 1.10 9.47
N ASP A 104 -4.76 2.06 9.01
CA ASP A 104 -6.07 2.32 9.61
C ASP A 104 -7.00 1.11 9.45
N TYR A 105 -6.81 0.36 8.35
CA TYR A 105 -7.53 -0.87 8.05
C TYR A 105 -6.52 -1.96 7.69
N ALA A 106 -6.28 -2.88 8.63
CA ALA A 106 -5.39 -4.03 8.42
C ALA A 106 -6.22 -5.29 8.15
N GLY A 107 -5.86 -6.06 7.13
CA GLY A 107 -6.48 -7.35 6.83
C GLY A 107 -5.93 -8.48 7.71
N ILE A 108 -4.68 -8.89 7.47
CA ILE A 108 -4.04 -10.04 8.12
C ILE A 108 -2.64 -9.67 8.64
N GLU A 109 -2.33 -10.04 9.87
CA GLU A 109 -0.97 -9.94 10.42
C GLU A 109 -0.14 -11.16 9.98
N LEU A 110 1.09 -10.90 9.51
CA LEU A 110 2.01 -11.91 9.01
C LEU A 110 3.29 -11.97 9.85
N PRO A 111 3.91 -13.16 10.00
CA PRO A 111 5.26 -13.25 10.55
C PRO A 111 6.28 -12.54 9.64
N ASP A 112 7.46 -12.27 10.17
CA ASP A 112 8.57 -11.66 9.43
C ASP A 112 9.21 -12.64 8.43
N ARG A 113 8.46 -12.95 7.37
CA ARG A 113 8.84 -13.87 6.31
C ARG A 113 8.59 -13.24 4.96
N TYR A 114 9.34 -13.72 3.97
CA TYR A 114 9.08 -13.34 2.60
C TYR A 114 7.79 -14.01 2.11
N VAL A 115 6.80 -13.21 1.74
CA VAL A 115 5.47 -13.66 1.30
C VAL A 115 5.19 -13.28 -0.15
N PHE A 116 4.34 -14.07 -0.80
CA PHE A 116 3.95 -13.90 -2.19
C PHE A 116 2.54 -14.43 -2.43
N GLY A 117 2.01 -14.17 -3.63
CA GLY A 117 0.63 -14.50 -3.97
C GLY A 117 -0.34 -13.38 -3.59
N PHE A 118 -1.55 -13.46 -4.13
CA PHE A 118 -2.58 -12.44 -3.97
C PHE A 118 -2.07 -11.01 -4.26
N GLY A 119 -1.36 -10.86 -5.38
CA GLY A 119 -0.79 -9.59 -5.82
C GLY A 119 0.69 -9.43 -5.47
N MET A 120 1.15 -9.93 -4.32
CA MET A 120 2.56 -9.95 -3.94
C MET A 120 3.35 -10.90 -4.85
N ASP A 121 4.60 -10.57 -5.17
CA ASP A 121 5.42 -11.31 -6.15
C ASP A 121 6.70 -11.90 -5.59
N VAL A 122 7.24 -12.84 -6.38
CA VAL A 122 8.66 -13.21 -6.36
C VAL A 122 9.24 -12.92 -7.73
N ASN A 123 10.11 -11.91 -7.85
CA ASN A 123 10.69 -11.49 -9.14
C ASN A 123 9.63 -11.27 -10.23
N GLU A 124 8.57 -10.52 -9.92
CA GLU A 124 7.42 -10.24 -10.81
C GLU A 124 6.56 -11.46 -11.18
N THR A 125 6.78 -12.61 -10.53
CA THR A 125 5.98 -13.83 -10.73
C THR A 125 5.09 -14.16 -9.53
N LEU A 126 4.18 -15.11 -9.69
CA LEU A 126 3.29 -15.64 -8.64
C LEU A 126 2.24 -14.68 -8.07
N ARG A 127 2.09 -13.46 -8.62
CA ARG A 127 1.04 -12.50 -8.21
C ARG A 127 -0.37 -13.08 -8.25
N CYS A 128 -0.68 -13.89 -9.26
CA CYS A 128 -2.03 -14.40 -9.50
C CYS A 128 -2.40 -15.65 -8.69
N VAL A 129 -1.51 -16.13 -7.80
CA VAL A 129 -1.86 -17.26 -6.94
C VAL A 129 -2.94 -16.78 -5.94
N PRO A 130 -4.09 -17.48 -5.80
CA PRO A 130 -5.27 -16.97 -5.10
C PRO A 130 -5.18 -17.07 -3.56
N ALA A 131 -3.97 -17.11 -3.02
CA ALA A 131 -3.69 -17.21 -1.60
C ALA A 131 -2.34 -16.57 -1.30
N ILE A 132 -2.11 -16.25 -0.03
CA ILE A 132 -0.85 -15.73 0.48
C ILE A 132 0.00 -16.91 0.94
N TYR A 133 1.21 -17.00 0.41
CA TYR A 133 2.19 -18.03 0.75
C TYR A 133 3.42 -17.39 1.35
N ALA A 134 4.17 -18.16 2.14
CA ALA A 134 5.46 -17.75 2.67
C ALA A 134 6.55 -18.69 2.15
N MET A 135 7.69 -18.13 1.75
CA MET A 135 8.88 -18.90 1.40
C MET A 135 9.35 -19.73 2.60
N LYS A 136 9.78 -20.96 2.36
CA LYS A 136 10.42 -21.78 3.40
C LYS A 136 11.68 -21.06 3.92
N GLU A 137 11.96 -21.28 5.20
CA GLU A 137 13.21 -20.83 5.83
C GLU A 137 14.43 -21.47 5.15
#